data_AF-A0A4Y2TU51-F1
#
_entry.id   AF-A0A4Y2TU51-F1
#
_cell.length_a   1.000
_cell.length_b   1.000
_cell.length_c   1.000
_cell.angle_alpha   90.00
_cell.angle_beta   90.00
_cell.angle_gamma   90.00
#
_symmetry.space_group_name_H-M   'P 1'
#
loop_
_entity.id
_entity.type
_entity.pdbx_description
1 polymer ?
#
loop_
_entity_poly.entity_id
_entity_poly.type
_entity_poly.pdbx_seq_one_letter_code
_entity_poly.pdbx_strand_id
1 'polypeptide(L)'
;MNIVVGYAFAVMPSMEIDAYQSCQEDGFSKRWRRLYISVGYGSESVVFCWTILLFPSLVGLHGWTNDDYDAILHFWRTIGYLLGIEDKFNLCHGSYNQVVTSCEKLLHKDYKPVVEKADPISVAMAKNVTEAISMVEPLYTWPALATYIYELVGLPCPVDMCIIDKFYYNLIHFMMTYLIKFHRVSTCVNKLTRWKINSVERKDLQLMEK
;
A
#
# COMPACT_ATOMS: atom_id res chain seq x y z
N MET A 1 -4.12 -8.73 -6.37
CA MET A 1 -3.88 -7.55 -5.53
C MET A 1 -2.37 -7.43 -5.37
N ASN A 2 -1.76 -6.35 -5.84
CA ASN A 2 -0.30 -6.25 -5.97
C ASN A 2 0.38 -6.12 -4.59
N ILE A 3 1.42 -6.93 -4.35
CA ILE A 3 2.10 -7.03 -3.05
C ILE A 3 2.78 -5.71 -2.65
N VAL A 4 3.23 -4.92 -3.64
CA VAL A 4 3.79 -3.56 -3.45
C VAL A 4 2.78 -2.61 -2.79
N VAL A 5 1.48 -2.76 -3.09
CA VAL A 5 0.42 -1.89 -2.56
C VAL A 5 0.12 -2.23 -1.10
N GLY A 6 0.20 -3.50 -0.72
CA GLY A 6 0.08 -3.93 0.67
C GLY A 6 1.22 -3.46 1.57
N TYR A 7 2.31 -2.97 1.00
CA TYR A 7 3.49 -2.54 1.74
C TYR A 7 3.54 -1.04 2.04
N ALA A 8 3.05 -0.19 1.13
CA ALA A 8 2.86 1.24 1.39
C ALA A 8 1.93 1.50 2.59
N PHE A 9 1.04 0.54 2.88
CA PHE A 9 0.19 0.45 4.06
C PHE A 9 0.98 0.48 5.39
N ALA A 10 2.15 -0.16 5.43
CA ALA A 10 2.90 -0.37 6.68
C ALA A 10 3.75 0.84 7.11
N VAL A 11 3.86 1.87 6.26
CA VAL A 11 4.64 3.10 6.52
C VAL A 11 3.77 4.25 7.07
N MET A 12 2.44 4.09 7.09
CA MET A 12 1.50 5.06 7.69
C MET A 12 1.18 4.97 9.19
N PRO A 13 1.74 4.07 10.02
CA PRO A 13 1.19 3.89 11.35
C PRO A 13 1.59 5.01 12.35
N SER A 14 2.43 5.99 11.94
CA SER A 14 2.72 7.20 12.73
C SER A 14 1.48 8.06 12.98
N MET A 15 0.59 8.21 11.98
CA MET A 15 -0.66 8.94 12.13
C MET A 15 -1.65 8.25 13.08
N GLU A 16 -1.57 6.92 13.21
CA GLU A 16 -2.42 6.14 14.12
C GLU A 16 -1.94 6.22 15.58
N ILE A 17 -0.63 6.30 15.80
CA ILE A 17 -0.04 6.32 17.16
C ILE A 17 -0.24 7.67 17.86
N ASP A 18 0.03 8.78 17.19
CA ASP A 18 -0.14 10.13 17.77
C ASP A 18 -1.60 10.39 18.15
N ALA A 19 -2.53 9.88 17.34
CA ALA A 19 -3.94 9.99 17.61
C ALA A 19 -4.40 9.03 18.73
N TYR A 20 -3.87 7.81 18.81
CA TYR A 20 -4.13 6.89 19.94
C TYR A 20 -3.68 7.47 21.28
N GLN A 21 -2.56 8.19 21.31
CA GLN A 21 -2.08 8.88 22.52
C GLN A 21 -3.00 10.04 22.92
N SER A 22 -3.46 10.86 21.96
CA SER A 22 -4.48 11.90 22.25
C SER A 22 -5.85 11.32 22.68
N CYS A 23 -6.15 10.06 22.29
CA CYS A 23 -7.41 9.37 22.60
C CYS A 23 -7.52 8.91 24.06
N GLN A 24 -6.41 8.82 24.80
CA GLN A 24 -6.46 8.44 26.21
C GLN A 24 -6.82 9.61 27.13
N GLU A 25 -6.62 10.85 26.69
CA GLU A 25 -6.81 12.04 27.53
C GLU A 25 -8.25 12.54 27.53
N ASP A 26 -9.00 12.41 26.42
CA ASP A 26 -10.35 12.95 26.28
C ASP A 26 -11.40 11.85 26.01
N GLY A 27 -12.21 11.51 27.01
CA GLY A 27 -13.28 10.50 26.95
C GLY A 27 -14.12 10.55 25.66
N PHE A 28 -13.90 9.58 24.78
CA PHE A 28 -14.27 9.66 23.37
C PHE A 28 -15.76 9.35 23.08
N SER A 29 -16.54 10.39 22.74
CA SER A 29 -17.94 10.25 22.32
C SER A 29 -18.07 9.39 21.05
N LYS A 30 -19.20 8.67 20.89
CA LYS A 30 -19.48 7.81 19.71
C LYS A 30 -19.40 8.56 18.37
N ARG A 31 -19.56 9.89 18.37
CA ARG A 31 -19.45 10.74 17.17
C ARG A 31 -17.99 10.96 16.79
N TRP A 32 -17.14 11.29 17.76
CA TRP A 32 -15.69 11.43 17.54
C TRP A 32 -15.06 10.10 17.15
N ARG A 33 -15.57 8.98 17.68
CA ARG A 33 -15.19 7.63 17.24
C ARG A 33 -15.48 7.33 15.79
N ARG A 34 -16.66 7.71 15.29
CA ARG A 34 -16.99 7.57 13.88
C ARG A 34 -16.18 8.51 13.00
N LEU A 35 -15.95 9.75 13.43
CA LEU A 35 -15.14 10.71 12.68
C LEU A 35 -13.68 10.27 12.58
N TYR A 36 -13.11 9.75 13.66
CA TYR A 36 -11.74 9.23 13.71
C TYR A 36 -11.55 7.97 12.88
N ILE A 37 -12.45 6.99 12.99
CA ILE A 37 -12.47 5.82 12.10
C ILE A 37 -12.60 6.30 10.65
N SER A 38 -13.48 7.26 10.37
CA SER A 38 -13.66 7.77 9.00
C SER A 38 -12.41 8.46 8.44
N VAL A 39 -11.66 9.18 9.28
CA VAL A 39 -10.43 9.88 8.90
C VAL A 39 -9.24 8.92 8.81
N GLY A 40 -9.09 7.99 9.75
CA GLY A 40 -8.02 6.98 9.80
C GLY A 40 -8.15 5.88 8.73
N TYR A 41 -9.34 5.30 8.56
CA TYR A 41 -9.60 4.37 7.44
C TYR A 41 -9.70 5.11 6.10
N GLY A 42 -10.02 6.41 6.14
CA GLY A 42 -9.80 7.34 5.04
C GLY A 42 -8.37 7.25 4.55
N SER A 43 -7.36 7.46 5.41
CA SER A 43 -5.94 7.34 5.06
C SER A 43 -5.51 5.96 4.55
N GLU A 44 -6.11 4.86 5.01
CA GLU A 44 -5.78 3.52 4.52
C GLU A 44 -6.26 3.24 3.10
N SER A 45 -7.54 3.52 2.80
CA SER A 45 -8.09 3.40 1.44
C SER A 45 -7.43 4.38 0.46
N VAL A 46 -7.00 5.52 0.98
CA VAL A 46 -6.20 6.53 0.29
C VAL A 46 -4.88 5.96 -0.24
N VAL A 47 -4.13 5.16 0.53
CA VAL A 47 -2.83 4.58 0.09
C VAL A 47 -2.96 3.62 -1.08
N PHE A 48 -4.03 2.82 -1.08
CA PHE A 48 -4.34 1.95 -2.20
C PHE A 48 -4.74 2.74 -3.45
N CYS A 49 -5.57 3.77 -3.32
CA CYS A 49 -6.00 4.60 -4.46
C CYS A 49 -4.80 5.41 -5.04
N TRP A 50 -4.01 6.13 -4.25
CA TRP A 50 -3.00 7.06 -4.82
C TRP A 50 -1.83 6.36 -5.52
N THR A 51 -1.34 5.24 -4.98
CA THR A 51 -0.21 4.51 -5.61
C THR A 51 -0.58 3.96 -6.99
N ILE A 52 -1.80 3.43 -7.12
CA ILE A 52 -2.36 2.93 -8.38
C ILE A 52 -2.55 4.05 -9.40
N LEU A 53 -3.05 5.20 -8.95
CA LEU A 53 -3.41 6.32 -9.82
C LEU A 53 -2.18 7.13 -10.26
N LEU A 54 -1.24 7.39 -9.37
CA LEU A 54 -0.07 8.23 -9.64
C LEU A 54 1.10 7.44 -10.24
N PHE A 55 1.25 6.15 -9.89
CA PHE A 55 2.40 5.34 -10.27
C PHE A 55 2.03 3.99 -10.90
N PRO A 56 1.11 3.93 -11.89
CA PRO A 56 0.58 2.67 -12.41
C PRO A 56 1.66 1.74 -12.95
N SER A 57 2.67 2.26 -13.65
CA SER A 57 3.78 1.44 -14.19
C SER A 57 4.67 0.86 -13.11
N LEU A 58 4.92 1.60 -12.02
CA LEU A 58 5.74 1.15 -10.90
C LEU A 58 5.00 0.15 -10.02
N VAL A 59 3.67 0.13 -10.05
CA VAL A 59 2.88 -0.94 -9.43
C VAL A 59 2.51 -2.06 -10.42
N GLY A 60 3.09 -2.07 -11.63
CA GLY A 60 2.89 -3.13 -12.63
C GLY A 60 1.49 -3.14 -13.26
N LEU A 61 0.73 -2.05 -13.17
CA LEU A 61 -0.57 -1.88 -13.81
C LEU A 61 -0.37 -1.30 -15.21
N HIS A 62 -0.20 -2.21 -16.17
CA HIS A 62 -0.04 -1.87 -17.58
C HIS A 62 -1.31 -2.15 -18.36
N GLY A 63 -1.69 -1.22 -19.24
CA GLY A 63 -2.79 -1.42 -20.19
C GLY A 63 -4.19 -1.25 -19.60
N TRP A 64 -4.32 -0.57 -18.46
CA TRP A 64 -5.62 -0.20 -17.91
C TRP A 64 -6.30 0.86 -18.77
N THR A 65 -7.60 0.70 -18.95
CA THR A 65 -8.50 1.66 -19.61
C THR A 65 -9.06 2.64 -18.59
N ASN A 66 -9.68 3.72 -19.06
CA ASN A 66 -10.40 4.65 -18.17
C ASN A 66 -11.50 3.93 -17.38
N ASP A 67 -12.18 2.97 -18.00
CA ASP A 67 -13.22 2.17 -17.34
C ASP A 67 -12.65 1.31 -16.20
N ASP A 68 -11.44 0.78 -16.35
CA ASP A 68 -10.75 0.04 -15.27
C ASP A 68 -10.42 0.96 -14.07
N TYR A 69 -10.00 2.18 -14.36
CA TYR A 69 -9.75 3.19 -13.32
C TYR A 69 -11.05 3.63 -12.64
N ASP A 70 -12.12 3.88 -13.39
CA ASP A 70 -13.41 4.22 -12.80
C ASP A 70 -13.98 3.06 -11.98
N ALA A 71 -13.78 1.81 -12.42
CA ALA A 71 -14.17 0.62 -11.68
C ALA A 71 -13.39 0.48 -10.35
N ILE A 72 -12.07 0.68 -10.35
CA ILE A 72 -11.29 0.59 -9.10
C ILE A 72 -11.64 1.73 -8.14
N LEU A 73 -11.88 2.94 -8.66
CA LEU A 73 -12.30 4.09 -7.88
C LEU A 73 -13.68 3.85 -7.26
N HIS A 74 -14.62 3.34 -8.03
CA HIS A 74 -15.95 2.99 -7.55
C HIS A 74 -15.90 1.89 -6.48
N PHE A 75 -15.05 0.88 -6.69
CA PHE A 75 -14.82 -0.18 -5.72
C PHE A 75 -14.33 0.39 -4.38
N TRP A 76 -13.24 1.18 -4.39
CA TRP A 76 -12.71 1.76 -3.15
C TRP A 76 -13.61 2.81 -2.53
N ARG A 77 -14.35 3.58 -3.34
CA ARG A 77 -15.37 4.49 -2.84
C ARG A 77 -16.44 3.72 -2.06
N THR A 78 -16.92 2.59 -2.59
CA THR A 78 -17.92 1.73 -1.95
C THR A 78 -17.38 1.12 -0.67
N ILE A 79 -16.13 0.62 -0.67
CA ILE A 79 -15.47 0.13 0.56
C ILE A 79 -15.41 1.24 1.61
N GLY A 80 -15.01 2.45 1.25
CA GLY A 80 -14.97 3.58 2.19
C GLY A 80 -16.35 3.90 2.77
N TYR A 81 -17.39 3.89 1.94
CA TYR A 81 -18.77 4.08 2.41
C TYR A 81 -19.21 2.97 3.38
N LEU A 82 -18.89 1.71 3.10
CA LEU A 82 -19.19 0.57 3.98
C LEU A 82 -18.44 0.64 5.32
N LEU A 83 -17.24 1.21 5.32
CA LEU A 83 -16.46 1.51 6.53
C LEU A 83 -16.97 2.74 7.31
N GLY A 84 -18.01 3.42 6.79
CA GLY A 84 -18.66 4.56 7.43
C GLY A 84 -18.03 5.91 7.12
N ILE A 85 -17.12 5.98 6.14
CA ILE A 85 -16.52 7.24 5.67
C ILE A 85 -17.60 8.06 4.96
N GLU A 86 -17.86 9.27 5.44
CA GLU A 86 -18.75 10.20 4.74
C GLU A 86 -18.18 10.55 3.36
N ASP A 87 -19.02 10.63 2.33
CA ASP A 87 -18.60 10.87 0.94
C ASP A 87 -17.65 12.08 0.75
N LYS A 88 -17.82 13.13 1.56
CA LYS A 88 -16.94 14.33 1.54
C LYS A 88 -15.50 14.07 2.03
N PHE A 89 -15.28 12.99 2.78
CA PHE A 89 -13.98 12.56 3.30
C PHE A 89 -13.41 11.38 2.51
N ASN A 90 -14.17 10.82 1.57
CA ASN A 90 -13.74 9.69 0.76
C ASN A 90 -12.87 10.19 -0.40
N LEU A 91 -11.57 9.83 -0.40
CA LEU A 91 -10.63 10.28 -1.43
C LEU A 91 -11.07 9.84 -2.83
N CYS A 92 -11.65 8.65 -2.96
CA CYS A 92 -12.03 8.08 -4.24
C CYS A 92 -13.44 8.60 -4.67
N HIS A 93 -13.96 9.66 -4.01
CA HIS A 93 -15.17 10.39 -4.41
C HIS A 93 -14.88 11.44 -5.49
N GLY A 94 -15.71 11.45 -6.53
CA GLY A 94 -15.62 12.41 -7.64
C GLY A 94 -15.26 11.75 -8.96
N SER A 95 -14.90 12.58 -9.95
CA SER A 95 -14.36 12.12 -11.23
C SER A 95 -12.89 11.70 -11.11
N TYR A 96 -12.41 10.85 -12.02
CA TYR A 96 -11.01 10.41 -12.08
C TYR A 96 -10.00 11.55 -11.90
N ASN A 97 -10.14 12.64 -12.66
CA ASN A 97 -9.22 13.79 -12.59
C ASN A 97 -9.24 14.49 -11.21
N GLN A 98 -10.40 14.57 -10.57
CA GLN A 98 -10.52 15.15 -9.22
C GLN A 98 -9.83 14.26 -8.18
N VAL A 99 -9.98 12.94 -8.31
CA VAL A 99 -9.33 11.99 -7.41
C VAL A 99 -7.82 12.02 -7.61
N VAL A 100 -7.32 12.02 -8.84
CA VAL A 100 -5.88 12.13 -9.15
C VAL A 100 -5.30 13.41 -8.54
N THR A 101 -5.94 14.56 -8.75
CA THR A 101 -5.51 15.84 -8.16
C THR A 101 -5.47 15.78 -6.62
N SER A 102 -6.43 15.08 -6.02
CA SER A 102 -6.49 14.91 -4.57
C SER A 102 -5.37 13.98 -4.06
N CYS A 103 -5.08 12.91 -4.82
CA CYS A 103 -3.96 12.00 -4.56
C CYS A 103 -2.62 12.73 -4.62
N GLU A 104 -2.38 13.57 -5.62
CA GLU A 104 -1.15 14.37 -5.73
C GLU A 104 -0.98 15.31 -4.53
N LYS A 105 -2.05 16.01 -4.14
CA LYS A 105 -2.03 16.91 -2.98
C LYS A 105 -1.69 16.14 -1.71
N LEU A 106 -2.34 15.01 -1.48
CA LEU A 106 -2.08 14.17 -0.32
C LEU A 106 -0.64 13.63 -0.32
N LEU A 107 -0.15 13.14 -1.46
CA LEU A 107 1.23 12.67 -1.58
C LEU A 107 2.22 13.75 -1.14
N HIS A 108 2.06 14.98 -1.66
CA HIS A 108 3.00 16.06 -1.40
C HIS A 108 2.83 16.75 -0.04
N LYS A 109 1.59 16.89 0.45
CA LYS A 109 1.31 17.65 1.67
C LYS A 109 1.32 16.80 2.93
N ASP A 110 0.90 15.55 2.83
CA ASP A 110 0.64 14.69 3.98
C ASP A 110 1.61 13.51 4.00
N TYR A 111 1.67 12.72 2.93
CA TYR A 111 2.45 11.48 2.92
C TYR A 111 3.96 11.70 2.89
N LYS A 112 4.45 12.54 1.97
CA LYS A 112 5.89 12.79 1.80
C LYS A 112 6.56 13.32 3.07
N PRO A 113 6.01 14.32 3.79
CA PRO A 113 6.60 14.78 5.05
C PRO A 113 6.65 13.70 6.14
N VAL A 114 5.65 12.81 6.20
CA VAL A 114 5.62 11.70 7.16
C VAL A 114 6.71 10.68 6.84
N VAL A 115 6.92 10.34 5.57
CA VAL A 115 8.00 9.43 5.16
C VAL A 115 9.39 10.05 5.39
N GLU A 116 9.56 11.33 5.09
CA GLU A 116 10.82 12.05 5.29
C GLU A 116 11.23 12.10 6.77
N LYS A 117 10.26 12.19 7.68
CA LYS A 117 10.46 12.24 9.13
C LYS A 117 9.90 11.01 9.83
N ALA A 118 10.03 9.84 9.19
CA ALA A 118 9.51 8.60 9.73
C ALA A 118 10.11 8.31 11.11
N ASP A 119 9.26 8.08 12.10
CA ASP A 119 9.68 7.75 13.44
C ASP A 119 10.14 6.27 13.52
N PRO A 120 10.96 5.90 14.54
CA PRO A 120 11.49 4.55 14.65
C PRO A 120 10.42 3.45 14.78
N ILE A 121 9.25 3.76 15.35
CA ILE A 121 8.16 2.79 15.53
C ILE A 121 7.52 2.50 14.17
N SER A 122 7.25 3.54 13.38
CA SER A 122 6.74 3.38 12.00
C SER A 122 7.70 2.60 11.12
N VAL A 123 9.00 2.89 11.22
CA VAL A 123 10.02 2.13 10.50
C VAL A 123 10.04 0.65 10.94
N ALA A 124 9.94 0.38 12.25
CA ALA A 124 9.90 -0.98 12.77
C ALA A 124 8.65 -1.76 12.30
N MET A 125 7.48 -1.12 12.28
CA MET A 125 6.25 -1.71 11.76
C MET A 125 6.36 -2.02 10.27
N ALA A 126 6.83 -1.05 9.46
CA ALA A 126 7.08 -1.26 8.05
C ALA A 126 8.03 -2.44 7.81
N LYS A 127 9.11 -2.52 8.58
CA LYS A 127 10.05 -3.64 8.50
C LYS A 127 9.39 -4.98 8.81
N ASN A 128 8.66 -5.09 9.92
CA ASN A 128 8.00 -6.34 10.31
C ASN A 128 6.97 -6.80 9.26
N VAL A 129 6.21 -5.87 8.66
CA VAL A 129 5.28 -6.20 7.57
C VAL A 129 6.06 -6.70 6.33
N THR A 130 7.21 -6.09 6.01
CA THR A 130 8.08 -6.59 4.93
C THR A 130 8.49 -8.02 5.17
N GLU A 131 8.96 -8.30 6.38
CA GLU A 131 9.46 -9.62 6.76
C GLU A 131 8.35 -10.66 6.65
N ALA A 132 7.14 -10.33 7.11
CA ALA A 132 5.97 -11.19 6.92
C ALA A 132 5.65 -11.44 5.44
N ILE A 133 5.67 -10.40 4.60
CA ILE A 133 5.47 -10.52 3.15
C ILE A 133 6.56 -11.37 2.49
N SER A 134 7.81 -11.23 2.94
CA SER A 134 8.98 -11.94 2.40
C SER A 134 8.87 -13.46 2.55
N MET A 135 8.10 -13.93 3.54
CA MET A 135 7.81 -15.36 3.71
C MET A 135 7.05 -15.96 2.53
N VAL A 136 6.23 -15.16 1.85
CA VAL A 136 5.46 -15.57 0.66
C VAL A 136 6.18 -15.17 -0.63
N GLU A 137 6.78 -13.98 -0.64
CA GLU A 137 7.54 -13.46 -1.78
C GLU A 137 8.96 -13.03 -1.37
N PRO A 138 9.94 -13.95 -1.46
CA PRO A 138 11.31 -13.73 -1.00
C PRO A 138 12.06 -12.58 -1.69
N LEU A 139 11.54 -12.09 -2.82
CA LEU A 139 12.11 -10.94 -3.51
C LEU A 139 11.98 -9.64 -2.71
N TYR A 140 11.03 -9.56 -1.77
CA TYR A 140 10.77 -8.36 -0.99
C TYR A 140 11.57 -8.35 0.31
N THR A 141 12.83 -7.92 0.23
CA THR A 141 13.65 -7.62 1.43
C THR A 141 13.37 -6.20 1.93
N TRP A 142 13.56 -5.96 3.23
CA TRP A 142 13.38 -4.64 3.82
C TRP A 142 14.17 -3.53 3.08
N PRO A 143 15.49 -3.65 2.83
CA PRO A 143 16.25 -2.60 2.16
C PRO A 143 15.78 -2.33 0.72
N ALA A 144 15.48 -3.40 -0.03
CA ALA A 144 15.00 -3.28 -1.40
C ALA A 144 13.64 -2.58 -1.47
N LEU A 145 12.72 -2.96 -0.58
CA LEU A 145 11.35 -2.46 -0.60
C LEU A 145 11.22 -1.07 0.03
N ALA A 146 11.99 -0.77 1.07
CA ALA A 146 12.13 0.59 1.60
C ALA A 146 12.66 1.52 0.50
N THR A 147 13.73 1.14 -0.21
CA THR A 147 14.26 1.95 -1.33
C THR A 147 13.20 2.19 -2.39
N TYR A 148 12.42 1.17 -2.74
CA TYR A 148 11.33 1.28 -3.70
C TYR A 148 10.24 2.30 -3.28
N ILE A 149 9.83 2.29 -2.01
CA ILE A 149 8.87 3.28 -1.49
C ILE A 149 9.46 4.69 -1.52
N TYR A 150 10.69 4.84 -1.05
CA TYR A 150 11.34 6.17 -1.02
C TYR A 150 11.46 6.74 -2.44
N GLU A 151 11.74 5.91 -3.44
CA GLU A 151 11.71 6.28 -4.85
C GLU A 151 10.31 6.73 -5.32
N LEU A 152 9.25 5.99 -4.98
CA LEU A 152 7.87 6.36 -5.30
C LEU A 152 7.49 7.75 -4.76
N VAL A 153 7.99 8.12 -3.59
CA VAL A 153 7.72 9.42 -2.94
C VAL A 153 8.71 10.51 -3.38
N GLY A 154 9.76 10.13 -4.12
CA GLY A 154 10.83 11.02 -4.55
C GLY A 154 11.67 11.53 -3.37
N LEU A 155 12.10 10.62 -2.49
CA LEU A 155 12.97 10.87 -1.33
C LEU A 155 14.21 9.97 -1.39
N PRO A 156 15.36 10.41 -0.84
CA PRO A 156 16.51 9.53 -0.67
C PRO A 156 16.24 8.52 0.45
N CYS A 157 16.50 7.24 0.19
CA CYS A 157 16.31 6.20 1.21
C CYS A 157 17.48 6.22 2.21
N PRO A 158 17.22 6.26 3.54
CA PRO A 158 18.27 6.20 4.56
C PRO A 158 18.76 4.77 4.84
N VAL A 159 18.17 3.75 4.20
CA VAL A 159 18.51 2.33 4.44
C VAL A 159 19.60 1.88 3.48
N ASP A 160 20.72 1.43 4.03
CA ASP A 160 21.81 0.85 3.23
C ASP A 160 21.42 -0.50 2.64
N MET A 161 21.69 -0.69 1.34
CA MET A 161 21.46 -1.94 0.61
C MET A 161 22.76 -2.71 0.39
N CYS A 162 22.75 -4.01 0.67
CA CYS A 162 23.82 -4.89 0.25
C CYS A 162 23.71 -5.25 -1.25
N ILE A 163 24.68 -5.99 -1.80
CA ILE A 163 24.69 -6.37 -3.22
C ILE A 163 23.46 -7.22 -3.59
N ILE A 164 23.03 -8.11 -2.68
CA ILE A 164 21.86 -8.97 -2.89
C ILE A 164 20.58 -8.12 -2.92
N ASP A 165 20.43 -7.17 -2.00
CA ASP A 165 19.26 -6.27 -1.98
C ASP A 165 19.18 -5.43 -3.25
N LYS A 166 20.33 -4.91 -3.73
CA LYS A 166 20.39 -4.18 -5.01
C LYS A 166 19.93 -5.06 -6.17
N PHE A 167 20.32 -6.33 -6.18
CA PHE A 167 19.86 -7.26 -7.20
C PHE A 167 18.33 -7.45 -7.13
N TYR A 168 17.77 -7.68 -5.94
CA TYR A 168 16.32 -7.82 -5.76
C TYR A 168 15.54 -6.56 -6.11
N TYR A 169 15.98 -5.39 -5.66
CA TYR A 169 15.39 -4.10 -6.02
C TYR A 169 15.36 -3.91 -7.53
N ASN A 170 16.50 -4.10 -8.21
CA ASN A 170 16.58 -3.95 -9.67
C ASN A 170 15.68 -4.97 -10.38
N LEU A 171 15.62 -6.20 -9.88
CA LEU A 171 14.74 -7.23 -10.43
C LEU A 171 13.27 -6.86 -10.28
N ILE A 172 12.84 -6.41 -9.10
CA ILE A 172 11.46 -5.95 -8.86
C ILE A 172 11.13 -4.76 -9.77
N HIS A 173 12.00 -3.75 -9.78
CA HIS A 173 11.79 -2.54 -10.58
C HIS A 173 11.70 -2.86 -12.07
N PHE A 174 12.56 -3.75 -12.58
CA PHE A 174 12.52 -4.22 -13.96
C PHE A 174 11.26 -5.03 -14.26
N MET A 175 10.88 -5.94 -13.36
CA MET A 175 9.67 -6.76 -13.49
C MET A 175 8.41 -5.89 -13.58
N MET A 176 8.25 -4.98 -12.61
CA MET A 176 7.10 -4.08 -12.51
C MET A 176 7.02 -3.14 -13.70
N THR A 177 8.12 -2.50 -14.09
CA THR A 177 8.10 -1.47 -15.12
C THR A 177 8.02 -2.05 -16.54
N TYR A 178 8.68 -3.17 -16.82
CA TYR A 178 8.87 -3.65 -18.20
C TYR A 178 8.26 -5.02 -18.49
N LEU A 179 8.45 -6.00 -17.60
CA LEU A 179 8.07 -7.39 -17.92
C LEU A 179 6.58 -7.66 -17.76
N ILE A 180 5.94 -7.10 -16.73
CA ILE A 180 4.51 -7.34 -16.46
C ILE A 180 3.61 -6.74 -17.55
N LYS A 181 4.11 -5.79 -18.35
CA LYS A 181 3.43 -5.26 -19.54
C LYS A 181 3.04 -6.36 -20.54
N PHE A 182 3.81 -7.45 -20.61
CA PHE A 182 3.49 -8.56 -21.50
C PHE A 182 2.43 -9.48 -20.87
N HIS A 183 1.26 -9.59 -21.52
CA HIS A 183 0.12 -10.38 -21.02
C HIS A 183 0.49 -11.82 -20.63
N ARG A 184 1.39 -12.48 -21.37
CA ARG A 184 1.87 -13.83 -21.06
C ARG A 184 2.64 -13.88 -19.74
N VAL A 185 3.50 -12.89 -19.49
CA VAL A 185 4.28 -12.78 -18.25
C VAL A 185 3.35 -12.47 -17.09
N SER A 186 2.49 -11.46 -17.21
CA SER A 186 1.45 -11.14 -16.21
C SER A 186 0.61 -12.37 -15.83
N THR A 187 0.15 -13.14 -16.83
CA THR A 187 -0.63 -14.37 -16.59
C THR A 187 0.19 -15.43 -15.86
N CYS A 188 1.46 -15.61 -16.22
CA CYS A 188 2.36 -16.55 -15.56
C CYS A 188 2.61 -16.18 -14.10
N VAL A 189 2.97 -14.92 -13.83
CA VAL A 189 3.18 -14.37 -12.48
C VAL A 189 1.91 -14.58 -11.64
N ASN A 190 0.74 -14.20 -12.18
CA ASN A 190 -0.53 -14.36 -11.47
C ASN A 190 -0.87 -15.84 -11.15
N LYS A 191 -0.49 -16.78 -12.02
CA LYS A 191 -0.65 -18.22 -11.75
C LYS A 191 0.31 -18.68 -10.65
N LEU A 192 1.56 -18.25 -10.69
CA LEU A 192 2.56 -18.59 -9.67
C LEU A 192 2.17 -18.05 -8.29
N THR A 193 1.75 -16.78 -8.21
CA THR A 193 1.29 -16.18 -6.95
C THR A 193 0.11 -16.94 -6.36
N ARG A 194 -0.91 -17.28 -7.17
CA ARG A 194 -2.04 -18.12 -6.72
C ARG A 194 -1.59 -19.49 -6.23
N TRP A 195 -0.67 -20.13 -6.95
CA TRP A 195 -0.15 -21.43 -6.54
C TRP A 195 0.59 -21.35 -5.19
N LYS A 196 1.41 -20.32 -4.97
CA LYS A 196 2.08 -20.09 -3.68
C LYS A 196 1.08 -19.93 -2.54
N ILE A 197 0.08 -19.04 -2.70
CA ILE A 197 -0.97 -18.79 -1.69
C ILE A 197 -1.70 -20.10 -1.34
N ASN A 198 -2.19 -20.83 -2.34
CA ASN A 198 -2.88 -22.09 -2.12
C ASN A 198 -1.97 -23.15 -1.47
N SER A 199 -0.65 -23.06 -1.66
CA SER A 199 0.31 -23.98 -1.04
C SER A 199 0.54 -23.68 0.43
N VAL A 200 0.44 -22.41 0.84
CA VAL A 200 0.45 -22.01 2.26
C VAL A 200 -0.83 -22.49 2.93
N GLU A 201 -1.99 -22.21 2.34
CA GLU A 201 -3.29 -22.65 2.87
C GLU A 201 -3.37 -24.18 3.08
N ARG A 202 -2.84 -24.97 2.14
CA ARG A 202 -2.76 -26.44 2.30
C ARG A 202 -1.88 -26.86 3.49
N LYS A 203 -0.79 -26.14 3.78
CA LYS A 203 0.09 -26.46 4.92
C LYS A 203 -0.59 -26.10 6.25
N ASP A 204 -1.31 -24.99 6.30
CA ASP A 204 -2.02 -24.56 7.51
C ASP A 204 -3.15 -25.55 7.87
N LEU A 205 -3.91 -26.02 6.87
CA LEU A 205 -4.93 -27.06 7.06
C LEU A 205 -4.33 -28.36 7.64
N GLN A 206 -3.17 -28.79 7.13
CA GLN A 206 -2.46 -29.98 7.63
C GLN A 206 -1.91 -29.83 9.05
N LEU A 207 -1.64 -28.59 9.50
CA LEU A 207 -1.21 -28.31 10.87
C LEU A 207 -2.40 -28.29 11.84
N MET A 208 -3.58 -27.86 11.40
CA MET A 208 -4.80 -27.85 12.21
C MET A 208 -5.44 -29.23 12.40
N GLU A 209 -5.12 -30.20 11.53
CA GLU A 209 -5.57 -31.59 11.64
C GLU A 209 -4.71 -32.46 12.58
N LYS A 210 -3.62 -31.92 13.14
CA LYS A 210 -2.71 -32.60 14.08
C LYS A 210 -2.88 -32.08 15.50
#